data_AF-A0A9D1GLM0-F1
#
_entry.id   AF-A0A9D1GLM0-F1
#
_cell.length_a   1.000
_cell.length_b   1.000
_cell.length_c   1.000
_cell.angle_alpha   90.00
_cell.angle_beta   90.00
_cell.angle_gamma   90.00
#
_symmetry.space_group_name_H-M   'P 1'
#
loop_
_entity.id
_entity.type
_entity.pdbx_description
1 polymer ?
#
loop_
_entity_poly.entity_id
_entity_poly.type
_entity_poly.pdbx_seq_one_letter_code
_entity_poly.pdbx_strand_id
1 'polypeptide(L)'
;MAGAKTPEQERPPVIHQYREEPIIIGDPEALAKLDAEEAEEPQIPIWDFLSESYPKIQAFDSEHGCQVLVIKPKDIGLLPRETWIYGNNSFLLHGYYNYRYLILARLENPKGRPRYILGVPGHYYSNEKYMASMFGFPHFVLSKKQSTKDGRFGYWYTDVRLEEERIPESLRTSAPDAAS
;
A
#
# COMPACT_ATOMS: atom_id res chain seq x y z
N MET A 1 21.21 80.96 21.50
CA MET A 1 19.94 80.56 22.15
C MET A 1 19.80 79.05 21.99
N ALA A 2 19.87 78.32 23.10
CA ALA A 2 19.72 76.88 23.14
C ALA A 2 18.23 76.50 23.12
N GLY A 3 17.81 75.71 22.15
CA GLY A 3 16.49 75.07 22.13
C GLY A 3 16.60 73.67 22.73
N ALA A 4 16.03 73.48 23.92
CA ALA A 4 15.98 72.18 24.60
C ALA A 4 15.06 71.22 23.82
N LYS A 5 15.59 70.05 23.43
CA LYS A 5 14.77 68.94 22.91
C LYS A 5 14.02 68.28 24.09
N THR A 6 12.71 68.21 23.97
CA THR A 6 11.81 67.45 24.84
C THR A 6 12.10 65.95 24.70
N PRO A 7 12.11 65.13 25.77
CA PRO A 7 12.32 63.70 25.64
C PRO A 7 11.06 63.04 25.08
N GLU A 8 11.23 62.35 23.96
CA GLU A 8 10.23 61.50 23.33
C GLU A 8 9.97 60.31 24.25
N GLN A 9 8.72 60.20 24.73
CA GLN A 9 8.30 59.18 25.68
C GLN A 9 8.06 57.87 24.90
N GLU A 10 9.06 56.98 24.90
CA GLU A 10 8.94 55.64 24.31
C GLU A 10 7.81 54.88 25.02
N ARG A 11 6.72 54.60 24.29
CA ARG A 11 5.69 53.68 24.77
C ARG A 11 6.27 52.27 24.73
N PRO A 12 6.24 51.50 25.83
CA PRO A 12 6.76 50.14 25.80
C PRO A 12 5.94 49.30 24.81
N PRO A 13 6.56 48.30 24.15
CA PRO A 13 5.85 47.44 23.22
C PRO A 13 4.74 46.70 23.97
N VAL A 14 3.53 46.72 23.40
CA VAL A 14 2.42 45.88 23.86
C VAL A 14 2.80 44.44 23.56
N ILE A 15 3.37 43.76 24.54
CA ILE A 15 3.54 42.31 24.47
C ILE A 15 2.12 41.75 24.50
N HIS A 16 1.63 41.27 23.35
CA HIS A 16 0.50 40.35 23.35
C HIS A 16 0.93 39.15 24.19
N GLN A 17 0.49 39.14 25.45
CA GLN A 17 0.55 37.96 26.29
C GLN A 17 -0.34 36.94 25.61
N TYR A 18 0.24 36.12 24.73
CA TYR A 18 -0.38 34.88 24.30
C TYR A 18 -0.65 34.11 25.58
N ARG A 19 -1.90 34.10 26.01
CA ARG A 19 -2.35 33.21 27.06
C ARG A 19 -2.31 31.84 26.40
N GLU A 20 -1.25 31.08 26.68
CA GLU A 20 -1.23 29.66 26.36
C GLU A 20 -2.41 29.05 27.13
N GLU A 21 -3.54 28.88 26.44
CA GLU A 21 -4.60 28.06 26.98
C GLU A 21 -4.00 26.66 27.14
N PRO A 22 -4.05 26.08 28.35
CA PRO A 22 -3.50 24.75 28.55
C PRO A 22 -4.23 23.80 27.61
N ILE A 23 -3.46 23.05 26.82
CA ILE A 23 -4.01 21.95 26.02
C ILE A 23 -4.72 21.03 27.00
N ILE A 24 -6.05 20.97 26.92
CA ILE A 24 -6.83 20.02 27.70
C ILE A 24 -6.53 18.64 27.11
N ILE A 25 -5.60 17.94 27.75
CA ILE A 25 -5.32 16.54 27.44
C ILE A 25 -6.58 15.77 27.85
N GLY A 26 -7.25 15.18 26.86
CA GLY A 26 -8.60 14.63 26.99
C GLY A 26 -8.77 13.57 28.08
N ASP A 27 -10.01 13.15 28.32
CA ASP A 27 -10.37 12.16 29.34
C ASP A 27 -9.74 10.78 29.07
N PRO A 28 -8.81 10.31 29.94
CA PRO A 28 -8.19 9.00 29.79
C PRO A 28 -9.17 7.82 29.84
N GLU A 29 -10.29 7.96 30.56
CA GLU A 29 -11.30 6.90 30.64
C GLU A 29 -12.07 6.76 29.34
N ALA A 30 -12.37 7.88 28.68
CA ALA A 30 -12.98 7.88 27.35
C ALA A 30 -12.07 7.20 26.32
N LEU A 31 -10.76 7.48 26.36
CA LEU A 31 -9.77 6.81 25.49
C LEU A 31 -9.71 5.31 25.75
N ALA A 32 -9.65 4.89 27.02
CA ALA A 32 -9.60 3.46 27.38
C ALA A 32 -10.85 2.69 26.95
N LYS A 33 -12.03 3.33 26.92
CA LYS A 33 -13.26 2.72 26.38
C LYS A 33 -13.16 2.53 24.87
N LEU A 34 -12.64 3.50 24.13
CA LEU A 34 -12.43 3.39 22.69
C LEU A 34 -11.40 2.29 22.36
N ASP A 35 -10.29 2.20 23.11
CA ASP A 35 -9.30 1.13 22.96
C ASP A 35 -9.91 -0.26 23.22
N ALA A 36 -10.81 -0.38 24.21
CA ALA A 36 -11.51 -1.62 24.51
C ALA A 36 -12.50 -2.01 23.40
N GLU A 37 -13.24 -1.04 22.85
CA GLU A 37 -14.12 -1.25 21.70
C GLU A 37 -13.34 -1.69 20.45
N GLU A 38 -12.17 -1.10 20.19
CA GLU A 38 -11.28 -1.48 19.07
C GLU A 38 -10.66 -2.87 19.27
N ALA A 39 -10.31 -3.24 20.51
CA ALA A 39 -9.78 -4.56 20.84
C ALA A 39 -10.81 -5.69 20.71
N GLU A 40 -12.10 -5.37 20.88
CA GLU A 40 -13.21 -6.30 20.64
C GLU A 40 -13.55 -6.46 19.15
N GLU A 41 -13.00 -5.62 18.27
CA GLU A 41 -13.28 -5.68 16.84
C GLU A 41 -12.65 -6.93 16.20
N PRO A 42 -13.43 -7.74 15.45
CA PRO A 42 -12.90 -8.92 14.78
C PRO A 42 -11.83 -8.56 13.75
N GLN A 43 -10.67 -9.23 13.86
CA GLN A 43 -9.51 -9.04 12.99
C GLN A 43 -9.44 -10.14 11.93
N ILE A 44 -9.58 -9.76 10.66
CA ILE A 44 -9.55 -10.69 9.52
C ILE A 44 -8.19 -10.67 8.80
N PRO A 45 -7.71 -11.79 8.25
CA PRO A 45 -6.49 -11.80 7.45
C PRO A 45 -6.59 -10.86 6.24
N ILE A 46 -5.53 -10.10 5.95
CA ILE A 46 -5.51 -9.17 4.80
C ILE A 46 -5.85 -9.90 3.50
N TRP A 47 -5.32 -11.11 3.30
CA TRP A 47 -5.60 -11.89 2.09
C TRP A 47 -7.10 -12.16 1.92
N ASP A 48 -7.80 -12.53 2.99
CA ASP A 48 -9.21 -12.88 2.91
C ASP A 48 -10.04 -11.65 2.54
N PHE A 49 -9.75 -10.50 3.16
CA PHE A 49 -10.33 -9.21 2.80
C PHE A 49 -10.10 -8.85 1.31
N LEU A 50 -8.85 -8.91 0.85
CA LEU A 50 -8.51 -8.57 -0.53
C LEU A 50 -9.14 -9.55 -1.52
N SER A 51 -9.15 -10.83 -1.19
CA SER A 51 -9.69 -11.87 -2.07
C SER A 51 -11.18 -11.70 -2.30
N GLU A 52 -11.93 -11.20 -1.33
CA GLU A 52 -13.36 -10.92 -1.49
C GLU A 52 -13.62 -9.60 -2.22
N SER A 53 -12.76 -8.61 -2.02
CA SER A 53 -12.96 -7.25 -2.53
C SER A 53 -12.47 -7.05 -3.97
N TYR A 54 -11.45 -7.80 -4.41
CA TYR A 54 -10.77 -7.57 -5.69
C TYR A 54 -11.08 -8.66 -6.75
N PRO A 55 -11.11 -8.29 -8.05
CA PRO A 55 -11.34 -9.25 -9.13
C PRO A 55 -10.27 -10.35 -9.20
N LYS A 56 -10.71 -11.60 -9.41
CA LYS A 56 -9.84 -12.77 -9.60
C LYS A 56 -9.61 -13.04 -11.09
N ILE A 57 -8.38 -13.37 -11.47
CA ILE A 57 -8.03 -13.72 -12.86
C ILE A 57 -7.26 -15.05 -12.93
N GLN A 58 -7.32 -15.69 -14.10
CA GLN A 58 -6.46 -16.82 -14.45
C GLN A 58 -5.22 -16.32 -15.20
N ALA A 59 -4.25 -15.78 -14.45
CA ALA A 59 -3.04 -15.18 -15.00
C ALA A 59 -2.00 -16.22 -15.44
N PHE A 60 -1.71 -17.18 -14.57
CA PHE A 60 -0.76 -18.28 -14.77
C PHE A 60 -1.20 -19.48 -13.93
N ASP A 61 -0.58 -20.63 -14.18
CA ASP A 61 -0.81 -21.84 -13.39
C ASP A 61 0.38 -22.08 -12.42
N SER A 62 0.09 -22.69 -11.28
CA SER A 62 1.07 -23.11 -10.26
C SER A 62 0.85 -24.59 -9.96
N GLU A 63 1.93 -25.34 -9.66
CA GLU A 63 1.88 -26.79 -9.45
C GLU A 63 0.83 -27.23 -8.43
N HIS A 64 0.65 -26.44 -7.37
CA HIS A 64 -0.27 -26.74 -6.27
C HIS A 64 -1.50 -25.82 -6.25
N GLY A 65 -1.69 -25.04 -7.31
CA GLY A 65 -2.74 -24.03 -7.40
C GLY A 65 -2.27 -22.64 -6.96
N CYS A 66 -2.96 -21.64 -7.50
CA CYS A 66 -2.79 -20.25 -7.10
C CYS A 66 -4.09 -19.49 -7.30
N GLN A 67 -4.27 -18.43 -6.52
CA GLN A 67 -5.31 -17.43 -6.73
C GLN A 67 -4.64 -16.10 -7.02
N VAL A 68 -5.10 -15.42 -8.06
CA VAL A 68 -4.51 -14.16 -8.54
C VAL A 68 -5.56 -13.06 -8.54
N LEU A 69 -5.28 -11.99 -7.80
CA LEU A 69 -6.09 -10.79 -7.70
C LEU A 69 -5.52 -9.69 -8.60
N VAL A 70 -6.42 -8.87 -9.13
CA VAL A 70 -6.07 -7.65 -9.86
C VAL A 70 -6.07 -6.48 -8.91
N ILE A 71 -4.93 -5.80 -8.75
CA ILE A 71 -4.77 -4.64 -7.88
C ILE A 71 -4.17 -3.45 -8.65
N LYS A 72 -4.24 -2.26 -8.04
CA LYS A 72 -3.65 -1.00 -8.53
C LYS A 72 -2.59 -0.51 -7.55
N PRO A 73 -1.68 0.41 -7.96
CA PRO A 73 -0.65 0.95 -7.07
C PRO A 73 -1.20 1.54 -5.77
N LYS A 74 -2.39 2.17 -5.81
CA LYS A 74 -3.06 2.72 -4.61
C LYS A 74 -3.41 1.64 -3.57
N ASP A 75 -3.62 0.40 -4.00
CA ASP A 75 -4.03 -0.70 -3.13
C ASP A 75 -2.83 -1.29 -2.37
N ILE A 76 -1.58 -0.93 -2.76
CA ILE A 76 -0.36 -1.34 -2.03
C ILE A 76 -0.36 -0.77 -0.60
N GLY A 77 -1.03 0.36 -0.37
CA GLY A 77 -1.21 0.92 0.97
C GLY A 77 -2.05 0.04 1.91
N LEU A 78 -2.80 -0.93 1.38
CA LEU A 78 -3.57 -1.92 2.15
C LEU A 78 -2.73 -3.17 2.50
N LEU A 79 -1.53 -3.28 1.94
CA LEU A 79 -0.59 -4.37 2.22
C LEU A 79 0.29 -4.01 3.43
N PRO A 80 0.98 -4.99 4.02
CA PRO A 80 1.95 -4.75 5.08
C PRO A 80 2.95 -3.67 4.73
N ARG A 81 3.34 -2.88 5.72
CA ARG A 81 4.10 -1.63 5.53
C ARG A 81 5.42 -1.84 4.79
N GLU A 82 6.03 -3.01 4.92
CA GLU A 82 7.25 -3.39 4.20
C GLU A 82 7.03 -3.42 2.68
N THR A 83 5.81 -3.65 2.23
CA THR A 83 5.43 -3.69 0.81
C THR A 83 5.22 -2.28 0.24
N TRP A 84 5.07 -1.25 1.08
CA TRP A 84 4.79 0.12 0.62
C TRP A 84 5.92 0.74 -0.20
N ILE A 85 7.14 0.21 -0.07
CA ILE A 85 8.28 0.57 -0.92
C ILE A 85 7.97 0.42 -2.42
N TYR A 86 7.04 -0.47 -2.78
CA TYR A 86 6.65 -0.71 -4.17
C TYR A 86 5.64 0.32 -4.70
N GLY A 87 4.97 1.08 -3.83
CA GLY A 87 3.96 2.08 -4.23
C GLY A 87 4.51 3.18 -5.16
N ASN A 88 5.79 3.53 -5.01
CA ASN A 88 6.48 4.53 -5.83
C ASN A 88 7.62 3.92 -6.68
N ASN A 89 7.65 2.60 -6.85
CA ASN A 89 8.70 1.94 -7.62
C ASN A 89 8.53 2.24 -9.13
N SER A 90 9.56 2.82 -9.76
CA SER A 90 9.49 3.28 -11.16
C SER A 90 9.20 2.15 -12.15
N PHE A 91 9.73 0.94 -11.93
CA PHE A 91 9.46 -0.21 -12.81
C PHE A 91 8.00 -0.65 -12.70
N LEU A 92 7.48 -0.78 -11.47
CA LEU A 92 6.08 -1.11 -11.22
C LEU A 92 5.13 -0.06 -11.80
N LEU A 93 5.40 1.22 -11.57
CA LEU A 93 4.58 2.31 -12.10
C LEU A 93 4.60 2.33 -13.63
N HIS A 94 5.77 2.13 -14.25
CA HIS A 94 5.90 2.03 -15.69
C HIS A 94 5.06 0.85 -16.24
N GLY A 95 5.17 -0.33 -15.64
CA GLY A 95 4.34 -1.48 -16.02
C GLY A 95 2.84 -1.20 -15.86
N TYR A 96 2.44 -0.59 -14.74
CA TYR A 96 1.04 -0.21 -14.51
C TYR A 96 0.52 0.78 -15.57
N TYR A 97 1.30 1.78 -15.98
CA TYR A 97 0.84 2.72 -17.02
C TYR A 97 0.63 2.07 -18.39
N ASN A 98 1.37 1.01 -18.69
CA ASN A 98 1.25 0.25 -19.93
C ASN A 98 0.07 -0.72 -19.94
N TYR A 99 -0.14 -1.46 -18.84
CA TYR A 99 -1.15 -2.53 -18.80
C TYR A 99 -2.41 -2.19 -18.01
N ARG A 100 -2.37 -1.16 -17.17
CA ARG A 100 -3.46 -0.66 -16.31
C ARG A 100 -3.90 -1.60 -15.19
N TYR A 101 -3.04 -2.56 -14.83
CA TYR A 101 -3.21 -3.39 -13.65
C TYR A 101 -1.88 -3.96 -13.16
N LEU A 102 -1.90 -4.42 -11.90
CA LEU A 102 -0.89 -5.26 -11.27
C LEU A 102 -1.56 -6.53 -10.79
N ILE A 103 -0.76 -7.51 -10.37
CA ILE A 103 -1.29 -8.74 -9.77
C ILE A 103 -0.78 -8.92 -8.34
N LEU A 104 -1.65 -9.43 -7.48
CA LEU A 104 -1.28 -10.00 -6.18
C LEU A 104 -1.71 -11.45 -6.19
N ALA A 105 -0.77 -12.37 -6.04
CA ALA A 105 -1.08 -13.79 -6.11
C ALA A 105 -0.71 -14.52 -4.82
N ARG A 106 -1.58 -15.45 -4.42
CA ARG A 106 -1.33 -16.45 -3.39
C ARG A 106 -1.06 -17.78 -4.07
N LEU A 107 0.12 -18.34 -3.82
CA LEU A 107 0.55 -19.64 -4.31
C LEU A 107 0.45 -20.64 -3.17
N GLU A 108 -0.32 -21.70 -3.37
CA GLU A 108 -0.47 -22.74 -2.36
C GLU A 108 0.84 -23.54 -2.23
N ASN A 109 1.12 -23.97 -1.01
CA ASN A 109 2.30 -24.76 -0.69
C ASN A 109 1.87 -25.96 0.17
N PRO A 110 1.88 -27.19 -0.37
CA PRO A 110 1.45 -28.38 0.36
C PRO A 110 2.31 -28.70 1.59
N LYS A 111 3.55 -28.20 1.64
CA LYS A 111 4.52 -28.51 2.68
C LYS A 111 4.68 -27.38 3.70
N GLY A 112 3.88 -26.31 3.63
CA GLY A 112 4.04 -25.17 4.51
C GLY A 112 3.00 -24.08 4.30
N ARG A 113 3.39 -22.85 4.61
CA ARG A 113 2.53 -21.68 4.44
C ARG A 113 2.44 -21.28 2.96
N PRO A 114 1.29 -20.72 2.53
CA PRO A 114 1.15 -20.17 1.19
C PRO A 114 2.13 -19.01 1.00
N ARG A 115 2.60 -18.87 -0.24
CA ARG A 115 3.51 -17.78 -0.63
C ARG A 115 2.72 -16.69 -1.32
N TYR A 116 3.09 -15.43 -1.11
CA TYR A 116 2.45 -14.31 -1.77
C TYR A 116 3.43 -13.56 -2.65
N ILE A 117 2.99 -13.17 -3.84
CA ILE A 117 3.80 -12.41 -4.79
C ILE A 117 3.06 -11.17 -5.29
N LEU A 118 3.82 -10.10 -5.49
CA LEU A 118 3.40 -8.90 -6.20
C LEU A 118 4.00 -8.94 -7.60
N GLY A 119 3.17 -8.82 -8.64
CA GLY A 119 3.59 -8.96 -10.02
C GLY A 119 3.21 -7.76 -10.91
N VAL A 120 4.13 -7.41 -11.80
CA VAL A 120 4.03 -6.36 -12.81
C VAL A 120 3.92 -7.03 -14.18
N PRO A 121 2.84 -6.81 -14.96
CA PRO A 121 2.73 -7.38 -16.30
C PRO A 121 3.84 -6.83 -17.21
N GLY A 122 4.37 -7.68 -18.09
CA GLY A 122 5.54 -7.36 -18.90
C GLY A 122 5.92 -8.43 -19.91
N HIS A 123 7.01 -8.21 -20.63
CA HIS A 123 7.54 -9.17 -21.59
C HIS A 123 8.94 -9.65 -21.19
N TYR A 124 9.24 -10.91 -21.49
CA TYR A 124 10.55 -11.50 -21.23
C TYR A 124 11.60 -11.08 -22.28
N TYR A 125 12.05 -9.82 -22.22
CA TYR A 125 13.15 -9.26 -23.01
C TYR A 125 14.36 -8.91 -22.14
N SER A 126 15.56 -8.93 -22.71
CA SER A 126 16.81 -8.73 -21.95
C SER A 126 16.90 -7.37 -21.27
N ASN A 127 16.44 -6.30 -21.93
CA ASN A 127 16.38 -4.96 -21.37
C ASN A 127 15.40 -4.89 -20.19
N GLU A 128 14.20 -5.46 -20.36
CA GLU A 128 13.17 -5.46 -19.33
C GLU A 128 13.58 -6.33 -18.14
N LYS A 129 14.22 -7.48 -18.39
CA LYS A 129 14.81 -8.35 -17.36
C LYS A 129 15.82 -7.60 -16.49
N TYR A 130 16.72 -6.83 -17.12
CA TYR A 130 17.71 -6.03 -16.39
C TYR A 130 17.03 -4.97 -15.52
N MET A 131 16.06 -4.24 -16.08
CA MET A 131 15.30 -3.23 -15.33
C MET A 131 14.50 -3.85 -14.19
N ALA A 132 13.74 -4.92 -14.45
CA ALA A 132 12.94 -5.62 -13.44
C ALA A 132 13.82 -6.04 -12.26
N SER A 133 14.96 -6.68 -12.53
CA SER A 133 15.90 -7.11 -11.49
C SER A 133 16.49 -5.93 -10.70
N MET A 134 16.87 -4.84 -11.36
CA MET A 134 17.40 -3.63 -10.70
C MET A 134 16.39 -2.96 -9.78
N PHE A 135 15.10 -3.04 -10.12
CA PHE A 135 14.01 -2.43 -9.36
C PHE A 135 13.30 -3.43 -8.42
N GLY A 136 13.90 -4.60 -8.14
CA GLY A 136 13.41 -5.51 -7.11
C GLY A 136 12.34 -6.52 -7.56
N PHE A 137 12.21 -6.76 -8.87
CA PHE A 137 11.35 -7.80 -9.47
C PHE A 137 12.20 -8.83 -10.24
N PRO A 138 13.03 -9.64 -9.55
CA PRO A 138 14.03 -10.50 -10.20
C PRO A 138 13.43 -11.76 -10.84
N HIS A 139 12.19 -12.11 -10.53
CA HIS A 139 11.57 -13.35 -10.99
C HIS A 139 10.55 -13.09 -12.10
N PHE A 140 10.27 -14.11 -12.92
CA PHE A 140 9.30 -14.02 -14.01
C PHE A 140 8.47 -15.29 -14.14
N VAL A 141 7.18 -15.13 -14.37
CA VAL A 141 6.26 -16.22 -14.70
C VAL A 141 5.53 -15.91 -16.00
N LEU A 142 5.44 -16.89 -16.90
CA LEU A 142 4.72 -16.74 -18.16
C LEU A 142 3.21 -16.68 -17.93
N SER A 143 2.55 -15.80 -18.67
CA SER A 143 1.08 -15.78 -18.71
C SER A 143 0.55 -17.06 -19.35
N LYS A 144 -0.56 -17.57 -18.83
CA LYS A 144 -1.32 -18.66 -19.45
C LYS A 144 -1.88 -18.26 -20.82
N LYS A 145 -2.32 -17.01 -20.94
CA LYS A 145 -2.79 -16.43 -22.20
C LYS A 145 -1.62 -15.76 -22.90
N GLN A 146 -1.16 -16.37 -23.99
CA GLN A 146 -0.14 -15.80 -24.86
C GLN A 146 -0.77 -15.23 -26.12
N SER A 147 -0.20 -14.16 -26.65
CA SER A 147 -0.55 -13.70 -27.99
C SER A 147 0.03 -14.65 -29.03
N THR A 148 -0.63 -14.80 -30.18
CA THR A 148 -0.12 -15.67 -31.26
C THR A 148 1.14 -15.13 -31.94
N LYS A 149 1.47 -13.86 -31.72
CA LYS A 149 2.61 -13.16 -32.35
C LYS A 149 3.83 -13.10 -31.44
N ASP A 150 3.61 -12.98 -30.14
CA ASP A 150 4.65 -12.89 -29.11
C ASP A 150 4.24 -13.71 -27.88
N GLY A 151 4.95 -14.82 -27.68
CA GLY A 151 4.73 -15.78 -26.60
C GLY A 151 5.56 -15.50 -25.33
N ARG A 152 6.01 -14.25 -25.16
CA ARG A 152 6.89 -13.83 -24.05
C ARG A 152 6.16 -13.01 -22.99
N PHE A 153 4.84 -12.87 -23.08
CA PHE A 153 4.08 -12.09 -22.12
C PHE A 153 3.95 -12.81 -20.78
N GLY A 154 4.03 -12.07 -19.69
CA GLY A 154 3.97 -12.64 -18.35
C GLY A 154 4.05 -11.57 -17.28
N TYR A 155 4.60 -11.96 -16.13
CA TYR A 155 4.63 -11.13 -14.94
C TYR A 155 6.00 -11.18 -14.29
N TRP A 156 6.64 -10.02 -14.16
CA TRP A 156 7.81 -9.81 -13.31
C TRP A 156 7.35 -9.70 -11.88
N TYR A 157 7.93 -10.49 -10.96
CA TYR A 157 7.40 -10.57 -9.60
C TYR A 157 8.47 -10.59 -8.52
N THR A 158 8.01 -10.30 -7.30
CA THR A 158 8.76 -10.37 -6.05
C THR A 158 7.88 -10.96 -4.96
N ASP A 159 8.48 -11.58 -3.97
CA ASP A 159 7.76 -12.13 -2.81
C ASP A 159 7.38 -11.01 -1.85
N VAL A 160 6.16 -11.10 -1.30
CA VAL A 160 5.65 -10.19 -0.28
C VAL A 160 5.19 -10.99 0.93
N ARG A 161 5.36 -10.43 2.12
CA ARG A 161 4.98 -11.08 3.38
C ARG A 161 3.58 -10.61 3.75
N LEU A 162 2.60 -11.52 3.71
CA LEU A 162 1.19 -11.27 4.05
C LEU A 162 0.67 -12.19 5.17
N GLU A 163 1.55 -13.01 5.74
CA GLU A 163 1.17 -14.18 6.54
C GLU A 163 0.59 -13.88 7.93
N GLU A 164 0.89 -12.71 8.50
CA GLU A 164 0.66 -12.45 9.93
C GLU A 164 -0.13 -11.16 10.19
N GLU A 165 -0.40 -10.38 9.15
CA GLU A 165 -1.14 -9.13 9.31
C GLU A 165 -2.64 -9.35 9.14
N ARG A 166 -3.36 -8.77 10.09
CA ARG A 166 -4.81 -8.76 10.15
C ARG A 166 -5.27 -7.32 10.18
N ILE A 167 -6.45 -7.08 9.65
CA ILE A 167 -7.08 -5.78 9.65
C ILE A 167 -8.44 -5.84 10.33
N PRO A 168 -8.90 -4.73 10.91
CA PRO A 168 -10.23 -4.65 11.49
C PRO A 168 -11.30 -4.90 10.41
N GLU A 169 -12.30 -5.73 10.73
CA GLU A 169 -13.34 -6.12 9.78
C GLU A 169 -14.18 -4.91 9.30
N SER A 170 -14.29 -3.83 10.07
CA SER A 170 -14.98 -2.61 9.67
C SER A 170 -14.43 -2.00 8.37
N LEU A 171 -13.15 -2.19 8.04
CA LEU A 171 -12.55 -1.75 6.79
C LEU A 171 -13.18 -2.40 5.54
N ARG A 172 -13.90 -3.52 5.68
CA ARG A 172 -14.73 -4.07 4.58
C ARG A 172 -15.78 -3.10 4.10
N THR A 173 -16.40 -2.37 5.02
CA THR A 173 -17.54 -1.49 4.70
C THR A 173 -17.12 -0.15 4.10
N SER A 174 -15.83 0.19 4.15
CA SER A 174 -15.27 1.42 3.58
C SER A 174 -14.58 1.23 2.23
N ALA A 175 -14.50 -0.01 1.72
CA ALA A 175 -13.92 -0.28 0.42
C ALA A 175 -14.71 0.45 -0.69
N PRO A 176 -14.07 1.30 -1.51
CA PRO A 176 -14.76 1.97 -2.60
C PRO A 176 -15.27 0.91 -3.58
N ASP A 177 -16.55 1.00 -3.96
CA ASP A 177 -17.21 0.12 -4.93
C ASP A 177 -16.23 -0.40 -5.98
N ALA A 178 -15.83 -1.66 -5.84
CA ALA A 178 -14.99 -2.37 -6.79
C ALA A 178 -15.83 -2.81 -7.99
N ALA A 179 -16.52 -1.86 -8.63
CA ALA A 179 -17.30 -2.10 -9.83
C ALA A 179 -17.54 -0.78 -10.60
N SER A 180 -16.58 -0.41 -11.44
CA SER A 180 -16.81 0.34 -12.69
C SER A 180 -15.66 0.09 -13.65
#